data_AF-A0A546XI99-F1
#
_entry.id   AF-A0A546XI99-F1
#
_cell.length_a   1.000
_cell.length_b   1.000
_cell.length_c   1.000
_cell.angle_alpha   90.00
_cell.angle_beta   90.00
_cell.angle_gamma   90.00
#
_symmetry.space_group_name_H-M   'P 1'
#
loop_
_entity.id
_entity.type
_entity.pdbx_description
1 polymer ?
#
loop_
_entity_poly.entity_id
_entity_poly.type
_entity_poly.pdbx_seq_one_letter_code
_entity_poly.pdbx_strand_id
1 'polypeptide(L)'
;MSLDAAQAKPAFKEYGLKATKRFLKTAIVIDDEIIAEPPTQLPEEDLAEPPLFANAPNENHIGDASPDVVHQALGNDAEVKIKPLADAFLDKRIVCGVLKPEVADTDSQVIDRAVRAASVADVVIIDWYLRPNQDNLARSILEKILTEDRELNGRLRLVIVYTSADPLADRRKALGEHLKRAKFDAVEDPNDDTLLTIGTCRVRFVRKRSINVGVAVEDLPDFAVEEFAKLSHGLLANFALLGIAALRDATHHILANLDTSLDTAFVGHRMLLGHVTEARGFAMNLFLLQMKSVLSLPKHLGNALGDQELSAWLDEHFSYPEAEAHLEAAGTTKDQLRESVLKGAGRLDGFHKSLFLPISKNDPAKVGDIEKELSQNFARFATFVREPGGFNPLPEGWLPTLTLGSVVKQVGRKTRYFLCVQPACDTVRITESRYFPFIELVAKKAAKSTENLVIRDGEKKVVVYVSTSAGSRLYDKFKPDLSETVRAESEDGRFLFNSSNDHVYWWLGDIDPLKAQRIATDVSGSLARVGIDEYEWLRLGGSAKK
;
A
#
# COMPACT_ATOMS: atom_id res chain seq x y z
N MET A 1 49.30 -4.12 -4.28
CA MET A 1 48.53 -5.12 -3.53
C MET A 1 47.07 -4.85 -3.76
N SER A 2 46.32 -5.90 -4.08
CA SER A 2 45.06 -5.93 -4.83
C SER A 2 43.95 -5.02 -4.31
N LEU A 3 43.51 -4.07 -5.15
CA LEU A 3 42.20 -3.44 -5.16
C LEU A 3 41.39 -4.17 -6.23
N ASP A 4 40.60 -5.17 -5.83
CA ASP A 4 39.40 -5.66 -6.52
C ASP A 4 38.89 -6.90 -5.77
N ALA A 5 38.30 -6.65 -4.60
CA ALA A 5 37.26 -7.55 -4.13
C ALA A 5 35.97 -7.04 -4.77
N ALA A 6 35.62 -7.58 -5.95
CA ALA A 6 34.31 -7.37 -6.54
C ALA A 6 33.25 -7.74 -5.49
N GLN A 7 32.60 -6.74 -4.89
CA GLN A 7 31.46 -6.97 -4.00
C GLN A 7 30.45 -7.81 -4.79
N ALA A 8 30.14 -8.99 -4.27
CA ALA A 8 29.13 -9.86 -4.84
C ALA A 8 27.85 -9.05 -5.03
N LYS A 9 27.25 -9.11 -6.23
CA LYS A 9 26.00 -8.41 -6.50
C LYS A 9 24.93 -8.91 -5.53
N PRO A 10 24.25 -8.03 -4.79
CA PRO A 10 23.23 -8.43 -3.83
C PRO A 10 22.07 -9.15 -4.53
N ALA A 11 21.58 -10.23 -3.94
CA ALA A 11 20.39 -10.92 -4.45
C ALA A 11 19.14 -10.03 -4.30
N PHE A 12 18.13 -10.19 -5.16
CA PHE A 12 16.95 -9.31 -5.12
C PHE A 12 16.18 -9.42 -3.78
N LYS A 13 16.15 -10.60 -3.15
CA LYS A 13 15.68 -10.78 -1.76
C LYS A 13 16.31 -9.81 -0.74
N GLU A 14 17.58 -9.44 -0.89
CA GLU A 14 18.27 -8.52 0.04
C GLU A 14 17.71 -7.10 -0.04
N TYR A 15 17.26 -6.65 -1.22
CA TYR A 15 16.58 -5.37 -1.37
C TYR A 15 15.25 -5.35 -0.62
N GLY A 16 14.48 -6.44 -0.71
CA GLY A 16 13.23 -6.59 0.06
C GLY A 16 13.46 -6.61 1.57
N LEU A 17 14.51 -7.29 2.05
CA LEU A 17 14.90 -7.28 3.47
C LEU A 17 15.30 -5.88 3.93
N LYS A 18 16.11 -5.16 3.14
CA LYS A 18 16.52 -3.80 3.46
C LYS A 18 15.33 -2.83 3.54
N ALA A 19 14.40 -2.92 2.59
CA ALA A 19 13.18 -2.10 2.58
C ALA A 19 12.32 -2.39 3.82
N THR A 20 12.12 -3.67 4.13
CA THR A 20 11.33 -4.13 5.28
C THR A 20 11.92 -3.69 6.61
N LYS A 21 13.25 -3.86 6.82
CA LYS A 21 13.95 -3.40 8.04
C LYS A 21 13.76 -1.92 8.31
N ARG A 22 13.67 -1.10 7.26
CA ARG A 22 13.46 0.33 7.43
C ARG A 22 11.99 0.67 7.69
N PHE A 23 11.07 -0.05 7.05
CA PHE A 23 9.64 0.13 7.17
C PHE A 23 9.08 -0.28 8.53
N LEU A 24 9.42 -1.49 9.02
CA LEU A 24 8.88 -2.01 10.27
C LEU A 24 9.32 -1.13 11.45
N LYS A 25 8.34 -0.66 12.22
CA LYS A 25 8.53 0.17 13.42
C LYS A 25 7.72 -0.29 14.61
N THR A 26 6.67 -1.07 14.41
CA THR A 26 5.75 -1.46 15.48
C THR A 26 5.39 -2.94 15.41
N ALA A 27 5.45 -3.61 16.55
CA ALA A 27 4.96 -4.97 16.74
C ALA A 27 4.08 -5.02 17.99
N ILE A 28 3.08 -5.91 17.99
CA ILE A 28 2.28 -6.22 19.18
C ILE A 28 2.39 -7.71 19.47
N VAL A 29 2.64 -8.07 20.72
CA VAL A 29 2.66 -9.45 21.20
C VAL A 29 1.48 -9.64 22.15
N ILE A 30 0.63 -10.62 21.85
CA ILE A 30 -0.54 -11.00 22.64
C ILE A 30 -0.30 -12.40 23.18
N ASP A 31 0.00 -12.51 24.47
CA ASP A 31 0.39 -13.77 25.12
C ASP A 31 0.02 -13.67 26.61
N ASP A 32 -0.57 -14.73 27.17
CA ASP A 32 -1.03 -14.82 28.55
C ASP A 32 0.05 -15.28 29.54
N GLU A 33 1.10 -15.94 29.06
CA GLU A 33 2.24 -16.46 29.83
C GLU A 33 3.36 -15.42 30.04
N ILE A 34 3.18 -14.18 29.59
CA ILE A 34 4.20 -13.13 29.76
C ILE A 34 4.37 -12.75 31.24
N ILE A 35 5.60 -12.89 31.74
CA ILE A 35 5.98 -12.51 33.10
C ILE A 35 6.61 -11.11 33.07
N ALA A 36 5.96 -10.15 33.71
CA ALA A 36 6.62 -8.91 34.13
C ALA A 36 7.46 -9.22 35.37
N GLU A 37 8.73 -8.82 35.39
CA GLU A 37 9.52 -8.88 36.61
C GLU A 37 8.73 -8.13 37.70
N PRO A 38 8.47 -8.75 38.86
CA PRO A 38 7.81 -8.04 39.95
C PRO A 38 8.69 -6.82 40.27
N PRO A 39 8.09 -5.64 40.54
CA PRO A 39 8.88 -4.52 41.01
C PRO A 39 9.67 -5.01 42.21
N THR A 40 10.98 -4.78 42.19
CA THR A 40 11.84 -5.11 43.33
C THR A 40 11.18 -4.50 44.55
N GLN A 41 10.59 -5.34 45.41
CA GLN A 41 10.26 -4.93 46.75
C GLN A 41 11.62 -4.69 47.40
N LEU A 42 12.08 -3.44 47.33
CA LEU A 42 13.08 -2.99 48.27
C LEU A 42 12.55 -3.41 49.64
N PRO A 43 13.34 -4.11 50.46
CA PRO A 43 12.97 -4.29 51.85
C PRO A 43 12.51 -2.93 52.37
N GLU A 44 11.38 -2.87 53.07
CA GLU A 44 11.13 -1.79 54.02
C GLU A 44 12.18 -1.90 55.15
N GLU A 45 13.46 -1.84 54.80
CA GLU A 45 14.49 -1.44 55.74
C GLU A 45 14.34 0.08 55.82
N ASP A 46 13.86 0.52 56.98
CA ASP A 46 13.76 1.89 57.46
C ASP A 46 14.28 2.91 56.44
N LEU A 47 13.36 3.58 55.74
CA LEU A 47 13.64 4.84 55.07
C LEU A 47 14.16 5.82 56.13
N ALA A 48 15.45 5.73 56.44
CA ALA A 48 16.13 6.63 57.34
C ALA A 48 15.98 8.02 56.73
N GLU A 49 15.36 8.94 57.49
CA GLU A 49 15.29 10.34 57.12
C GLU A 49 16.69 10.82 56.73
N PRO A 50 16.84 11.53 55.59
CA PRO A 50 18.15 11.92 55.10
C PRO A 50 18.85 12.77 56.19
N PRO A 51 20.10 12.46 56.56
CA PRO A 51 20.76 13.16 57.64
C PRO A 51 20.98 14.62 57.22
N LEU A 52 20.41 15.55 57.99
CA LEU A 52 20.80 16.96 57.93
C LEU A 52 22.30 17.04 58.26
N PHE A 53 23.05 17.63 57.33
CA PHE A 53 24.46 18.04 57.43
C PHE A 53 25.10 18.02 58.83
N ALA A 54 26.15 17.22 59.01
CA ALA A 54 27.48 17.70 59.43
C ALA A 54 28.49 16.55 59.69
N ASN A 55 29.67 16.70 59.06
CA ASN A 55 31.00 16.28 59.48
C ASN A 55 31.42 14.79 59.33
N ALA A 56 32.35 14.58 58.39
CA ALA A 56 33.30 13.47 58.35
C ALA A 56 34.46 13.70 59.35
N PRO A 57 35.44 12.77 59.52
CA PRO A 57 35.52 11.36 59.15
C PRO A 57 35.93 10.46 60.35
N ASN A 58 35.79 9.13 60.23
CA ASN A 58 36.80 8.24 60.81
C ASN A 58 36.85 6.87 60.13
N GLU A 59 38.08 6.37 59.99
CA GLU A 59 38.52 5.21 59.24
C GLU A 59 38.20 3.85 59.91
N ASN A 60 38.38 2.80 59.09
CA ASN A 60 38.58 1.37 59.40
C ASN A 60 37.32 0.49 59.50
N HIS A 61 37.09 -0.37 58.50
CA HIS A 61 37.75 -1.68 58.43
C HIS A 61 37.44 -2.41 57.11
N ILE A 62 38.48 -3.05 56.58
CA ILE A 62 38.46 -4.03 55.48
C ILE A 62 37.88 -5.35 56.02
N GLY A 63 36.95 -5.95 55.29
CA GLY A 63 36.40 -7.28 55.57
C GLY A 63 35.84 -7.91 54.29
N ASP A 64 36.71 -8.66 53.62
CA ASP A 64 36.44 -9.54 52.48
C ASP A 64 35.63 -10.77 52.96
N ALA A 65 34.54 -11.09 52.28
CA ALA A 65 33.93 -12.44 52.22
C ALA A 65 32.68 -12.42 51.33
N SER A 66 32.87 -12.72 50.04
CA SER A 66 31.85 -13.41 49.26
C SER A 66 31.62 -14.82 49.81
N PRO A 67 30.40 -15.35 49.65
CA PRO A 67 30.30 -16.67 49.07
C PRO A 67 29.32 -16.69 47.90
N ASP A 68 29.84 -17.21 46.79
CA ASP A 68 29.11 -17.79 45.69
C ASP A 68 27.99 -18.72 46.21
N VAL A 69 26.77 -18.50 45.76
CA VAL A 69 25.79 -19.57 45.60
C VAL A 69 25.31 -19.54 44.15
N VAL A 70 25.99 -20.37 43.36
CA VAL A 70 25.57 -20.77 42.02
C VAL A 70 24.28 -21.56 42.16
N HIS A 71 23.13 -20.90 42.00
CA HIS A 71 21.90 -21.60 41.68
C HIS A 71 21.91 -21.93 40.18
N GLN A 72 22.17 -23.20 39.90
CA GLN A 72 21.98 -23.83 38.59
C GLN A 72 20.57 -23.54 38.07
N ALA A 73 20.49 -22.70 37.04
CA ALA A 73 19.28 -22.53 36.24
C ALA A 73 19.08 -23.80 35.39
N LEU A 74 18.23 -24.70 35.87
CA LEU A 74 17.57 -25.68 35.01
C LEU A 74 16.62 -24.92 34.07
N GLY A 75 16.87 -25.06 32.77
CA GLY A 75 16.19 -24.32 31.72
C GLY A 75 14.70 -24.62 31.64
N ASN A 76 13.91 -23.53 31.67
CA ASN A 76 12.56 -23.46 31.13
C ASN A 76 12.55 -22.32 30.10
N ASP A 77 12.98 -22.60 28.87
CA ASP A 77 12.92 -21.67 27.72
C ASP A 77 11.50 -21.51 27.15
N ALA A 78 10.47 -21.97 27.89
CA ALA A 78 9.06 -21.86 27.47
C ALA A 78 8.42 -20.51 27.83
N GLU A 79 9.05 -19.71 28.69
CA GLU A 79 8.46 -18.49 29.25
C GLU A 79 8.95 -17.22 28.52
N VAL A 80 8.02 -16.44 27.96
CA VAL A 80 8.35 -15.17 27.28
C VAL A 80 8.55 -14.06 28.33
N LYS A 81 9.81 -13.75 28.62
CA LYS A 81 10.17 -12.60 29.48
C LYS A 81 10.05 -11.29 28.71
N ILE A 82 9.41 -10.28 29.30
CA ILE A 82 9.18 -8.97 28.64
C ILE A 82 10.48 -8.32 28.20
N LYS A 83 11.51 -8.33 29.06
CA LYS A 83 12.75 -7.60 28.80
C LYS A 83 13.55 -8.15 27.62
N PRO A 84 13.90 -9.45 27.55
CA PRO A 84 14.56 -10.02 26.36
C PRO A 84 13.78 -9.80 25.07
N LEU A 85 12.45 -9.95 25.11
CA LEU A 85 11.58 -9.69 23.97
C LEU A 85 11.65 -8.21 23.53
N ALA A 86 11.48 -7.28 24.46
CA ALA A 86 11.51 -5.86 24.19
C ALA A 86 12.88 -5.43 23.64
N ASP A 87 13.97 -5.88 24.28
CA ASP A 87 15.34 -5.57 23.87
C ASP A 87 15.63 -6.09 22.45
N ALA A 88 15.23 -7.34 22.13
CA ALA A 88 15.42 -7.92 20.81
C ALA A 88 14.70 -7.13 19.70
N PHE A 89 13.47 -6.65 19.95
CA PHE A 89 12.75 -5.78 19.00
C PHE A 89 13.37 -4.38 18.91
N LEU A 90 13.79 -3.80 20.04
CA LEU A 90 14.41 -2.48 20.09
C LEU A 90 15.75 -2.43 19.36
N ASP A 91 16.56 -3.49 19.42
CA ASP A 91 17.80 -3.62 18.65
C ASP A 91 17.57 -3.53 17.12
N LYS A 92 16.37 -3.89 16.67
CA LYS A 92 15.93 -3.74 15.27
C LYS A 92 15.19 -2.42 15.00
N ARG A 93 15.12 -1.51 15.98
CA ARG A 93 14.35 -0.25 15.97
C ARG A 93 12.85 -0.46 15.78
N ILE A 94 12.32 -1.55 16.33
CA ILE A 94 10.91 -1.88 16.35
C ILE A 94 10.41 -1.71 17.78
N VAL A 95 9.39 -0.89 17.98
CA VAL A 95 8.70 -0.75 19.26
C VAL A 95 7.75 -1.93 19.41
N CYS A 96 7.98 -2.75 20.44
CA CYS A 96 7.14 -3.89 20.77
C CYS A 96 6.17 -3.53 21.91
N GLY A 97 4.87 -3.53 21.61
CA GLY A 97 3.82 -3.50 22.62
C GLY A 97 3.50 -4.90 23.10
N VAL A 98 3.05 -5.03 24.34
CA VAL A 98 2.61 -6.30 24.93
C VAL A 98 1.19 -6.16 25.44
N LEU A 99 0.32 -7.11 25.08
CA LEU A 99 -1.03 -7.27 25.61
C LEU A 99 -1.14 -8.60 26.33
N LYS A 100 -1.22 -8.55 27.66
CA LYS A 100 -1.47 -9.72 28.50
C LYS A 100 -2.95 -9.75 28.91
N PRO A 101 -3.74 -10.74 28.47
CA PRO A 101 -5.12 -10.90 28.93
C PRO A 101 -5.18 -11.28 30.42
N GLU A 102 -5.87 -10.50 31.26
CA GLU A 102 -6.05 -10.86 32.67
C GLU A 102 -7.25 -11.78 32.86
N VAL A 103 -7.25 -12.65 33.89
CA VAL A 103 -8.36 -13.59 34.15
C VAL A 103 -9.69 -12.85 34.38
N ALA A 104 -9.64 -11.61 34.88
CA ALA A 104 -10.81 -10.77 35.10
C ALA A 104 -11.36 -10.11 33.83
N ASP A 105 -10.57 -10.03 32.75
CA ASP A 105 -11.03 -9.44 31.50
C ASP A 105 -12.04 -10.35 30.79
N THR A 106 -13.15 -9.77 30.33
CA THR A 106 -14.10 -10.48 29.45
C THR A 106 -13.50 -10.66 28.06
N ASP A 107 -13.86 -11.75 27.36
CA ASP A 107 -13.38 -12.03 26.00
C ASP A 107 -13.58 -10.84 25.04
N SER A 108 -14.73 -10.15 25.13
CA SER A 108 -15.02 -8.98 24.30
C SER A 108 -14.04 -7.83 24.57
N GLN A 109 -13.65 -7.59 25.82
CA GLN A 109 -12.68 -6.54 26.16
C GLN A 109 -11.29 -6.85 25.63
N VAL A 110 -10.86 -8.11 25.73
CA VAL A 110 -9.57 -8.57 25.20
C VAL A 110 -9.55 -8.43 23.68
N ILE A 111 -10.61 -8.88 23.01
CA ILE A 111 -10.77 -8.75 21.56
C ILE A 111 -10.69 -7.29 21.12
N ASP A 112 -11.44 -6.40 21.77
CA ASP A 112 -11.44 -4.97 21.42
C ASP A 112 -10.09 -4.29 21.65
N ARG A 113 -9.38 -4.65 22.73
CA ARG A 113 -8.01 -4.14 22.98
C ARG A 113 -7.04 -4.68 21.94
N ALA A 114 -7.09 -5.97 21.63
CA ALA A 114 -6.24 -6.62 20.63
C ALA A 114 -6.42 -5.99 19.25
N VAL A 115 -7.67 -5.76 18.83
CA VAL A 115 -7.98 -5.16 17.53
C VAL A 115 -7.51 -3.70 17.45
N ARG A 116 -7.73 -2.90 18.51
CA ARG A 116 -7.17 -1.54 18.58
C ARG A 116 -5.65 -1.52 18.49
N ALA A 117 -4.97 -2.41 19.21
CA ALA A 117 -3.50 -2.51 19.17
C ALA A 117 -3.00 -2.98 17.80
N ALA A 118 -3.69 -3.96 17.21
CA ALA A 118 -3.40 -4.45 15.86
C ALA A 118 -3.62 -3.35 14.81
N SER A 119 -4.53 -2.40 15.01
CA SER A 119 -4.79 -1.33 14.03
C SER A 119 -3.58 -0.41 13.81
N VAL A 120 -2.69 -0.26 14.80
CA VAL A 120 -1.49 0.58 14.71
C VAL A 120 -0.19 -0.20 14.48
N ALA A 121 -0.22 -1.52 14.66
CA ALA A 121 0.94 -2.39 14.51
C ALA A 121 1.24 -2.74 13.04
N ASP A 122 2.53 -2.88 12.70
CA ASP A 122 2.99 -3.43 11.43
C ASP A 122 2.97 -4.98 11.46
N VAL A 123 3.28 -5.58 12.61
CA VAL A 123 3.30 -7.04 12.85
C VAL A 123 2.48 -7.38 14.08
N VAL A 124 1.63 -8.41 13.98
CA VAL A 124 0.85 -8.95 15.11
C VAL A 124 1.39 -10.33 15.44
N ILE A 125 1.80 -10.54 16.69
CA ILE A 125 2.23 -11.83 17.22
C ILE A 125 1.21 -12.25 18.27
N ILE A 126 0.69 -13.46 18.16
CA ILE A 126 -0.39 -13.97 19.02
C ILE A 126 -0.07 -15.40 19.48
N ASP A 127 -0.20 -15.68 20.76
CA ASP A 127 -0.24 -17.07 21.23
C ASP A 127 -1.60 -17.69 20.88
N TRP A 128 -1.57 -18.94 20.45
CA TRP A 128 -2.76 -19.70 20.08
C TRP A 128 -3.69 -19.95 21.28
N TYR A 129 -3.12 -20.11 22.47
CA TYR A 129 -3.87 -20.32 23.71
C TYR A 129 -3.74 -19.10 24.62
N LEU A 130 -4.63 -18.12 24.46
CA LEU A 130 -4.69 -16.93 25.33
C LEU A 130 -5.43 -17.18 26.66
N ARG A 131 -6.00 -18.37 26.79
CA ARG A 131 -6.71 -18.89 27.95
C ARG A 131 -6.43 -20.40 28.01
N PRO A 132 -6.35 -21.00 29.21
CA PRO A 132 -6.05 -22.43 29.35
C PRO A 132 -6.98 -23.31 28.50
N ASN A 133 -6.41 -24.05 27.54
CA ASN A 133 -7.11 -24.96 26.63
C ASN A 133 -8.23 -24.32 25.78
N GLN A 134 -8.23 -23.01 25.58
CA GLN A 134 -9.21 -22.32 24.75
C GLN A 134 -8.52 -21.57 23.61
N ASP A 135 -8.75 -22.02 22.37
CA ASP A 135 -8.23 -21.36 21.17
C ASP A 135 -9.27 -20.47 20.46
N ASN A 136 -10.51 -20.46 20.96
CA ASN A 136 -11.59 -19.63 20.41
C ASN A 136 -11.27 -18.14 20.48
N LEU A 137 -10.56 -17.68 21.52
CA LEU A 137 -10.24 -16.27 21.71
C LEU A 137 -9.25 -15.78 20.63
N ALA A 138 -8.17 -16.51 20.39
CA ALA A 138 -7.21 -16.18 19.34
C ALA A 138 -7.87 -16.16 17.94
N ARG A 139 -8.73 -17.14 17.65
CA ARG A 139 -9.49 -17.19 16.39
C ARG A 139 -10.43 -16.00 16.24
N SER A 140 -11.16 -15.63 17.30
CA SER A 140 -12.09 -14.51 17.30
C SER A 140 -11.38 -13.16 17.12
N ILE A 141 -10.19 -13.00 17.71
CA ILE A 141 -9.34 -11.82 17.50
C ILE A 141 -8.95 -11.72 16.03
N LEU A 142 -8.46 -12.82 15.43
CA LEU A 142 -8.06 -12.84 14.03
C LEU A 142 -9.24 -12.59 13.08
N GLU A 143 -10.41 -13.19 13.34
CA GLU A 143 -11.63 -12.93 12.57
C GLU A 143 -12.00 -11.45 12.60
N LYS A 144 -11.98 -10.80 13.78
CA LYS A 144 -12.33 -9.39 13.92
C LYS A 144 -11.32 -8.46 13.25
N ILE A 145 -10.02 -8.72 13.39
CA ILE A 145 -8.95 -7.96 12.70
C ILE A 145 -9.15 -8.03 11.18
N LEU A 146 -9.39 -9.23 10.64
CA LEU A 146 -9.59 -9.42 9.20
C LEU A 146 -10.89 -8.80 8.70
N THR A 147 -11.91 -8.70 9.55
CA THR A 147 -13.18 -8.04 9.24
C THR A 147 -12.98 -6.52 9.09
N GLU A 148 -12.32 -5.86 10.03
CA GLU A 148 -11.99 -4.43 9.92
C GLU A 148 -11.08 -4.14 8.71
N ASP A 149 -10.09 -5.01 8.47
CA ASP A 149 -9.21 -4.86 7.29
C ASP A 149 -10.00 -4.99 5.98
N ARG A 150 -11.00 -5.88 5.91
CA ARG A 150 -11.86 -6.04 4.73
C ARG A 150 -12.71 -4.80 4.47
N GLU A 151 -13.23 -4.16 5.50
CA GLU A 151 -14.02 -2.91 5.39
C GLU A 151 -13.18 -1.77 4.79
N LEU A 152 -11.88 -1.77 5.04
CA LEU A 152 -10.92 -0.81 4.49
C LEU A 152 -10.35 -1.20 3.11
N ASN A 153 -11.00 -2.15 2.41
CA ASN A 153 -10.57 -2.69 1.12
C ASN A 153 -9.23 -3.47 1.17
N GLY A 154 -8.94 -4.06 2.33
CA GLY A 154 -7.75 -4.86 2.60
C GLY A 154 -6.62 -4.05 3.25
N ARG A 155 -5.71 -4.78 3.90
CA ARG A 155 -4.49 -4.25 4.51
C ARG A 155 -3.37 -5.26 4.38
N LEU A 156 -2.17 -4.80 4.03
CA LEU A 156 -0.98 -5.65 4.06
C LEU A 156 -0.62 -5.94 5.53
N ARG A 157 -0.73 -7.19 5.95
CA ARG A 157 -0.55 -7.56 7.37
C ARG A 157 0.18 -8.88 7.52
N LEU A 158 1.17 -8.91 8.42
CA LEU A 158 1.79 -10.13 8.90
C LEU A 158 1.25 -10.47 10.29
N VAL A 159 0.71 -11.68 10.42
CA VAL A 159 0.33 -12.28 11.70
C VAL A 159 1.23 -13.48 11.94
N ILE A 160 1.86 -13.54 13.11
CA ILE A 160 2.65 -14.68 13.56
C ILE A 160 1.88 -15.34 14.71
N VAL A 161 1.43 -16.57 14.51
CA VAL A 161 0.87 -17.38 15.59
C VAL A 161 2.04 -18.10 16.27
N TYR A 162 2.45 -17.63 17.44
CA TYR A 162 3.61 -18.11 18.18
C TYR A 162 3.18 -19.03 19.32
N THR A 163 3.30 -20.35 19.14
CA THR A 163 2.68 -21.32 20.05
C THR A 163 3.60 -22.50 20.37
N SER A 164 3.48 -23.07 21.56
CA SER A 164 4.09 -24.36 21.93
C SER A 164 3.24 -25.56 21.49
N ALA A 165 2.03 -25.32 20.98
CA ALA A 165 1.07 -26.35 20.62
C ALA A 165 1.45 -27.08 19.32
N ASP A 166 1.50 -28.40 19.37
CA ASP A 166 1.71 -29.26 18.22
C ASP A 166 0.52 -30.17 17.91
N PRO A 167 0.33 -30.58 16.64
CA PRO A 167 1.05 -30.14 15.45
C PRO A 167 0.48 -28.82 14.86
N LEU A 168 1.35 -27.97 14.29
CA LEU A 168 0.97 -26.67 13.70
C LEU A 168 -0.03 -26.79 12.53
N ALA A 169 0.06 -27.88 11.76
CA ALA A 169 -0.81 -28.13 10.60
C ALA A 169 -2.29 -28.20 10.99
N ASP A 170 -2.61 -28.78 12.15
CA ASP A 170 -3.99 -28.90 12.63
C ASP A 170 -4.54 -27.53 13.05
N ARG A 171 -3.69 -26.65 13.60
CA ARG A 171 -4.08 -25.27 13.99
C ARG A 171 -4.33 -24.41 12.77
N ARG A 172 -3.48 -24.54 11.75
CA ARG A 172 -3.67 -23.92 10.45
C ARG A 172 -5.01 -24.32 9.83
N LYS A 173 -5.32 -25.62 9.79
CA LYS A 173 -6.60 -26.15 9.27
C LYS A 173 -7.78 -25.63 10.07
N ALA A 174 -7.70 -25.65 11.41
CA ALA A 174 -8.77 -25.19 12.26
C ALA A 174 -9.07 -23.68 12.09
N LEU A 175 -8.03 -22.86 11.92
CA LEU A 175 -8.20 -21.44 11.57
C LEU A 175 -8.82 -21.30 10.17
N GLY A 176 -8.33 -22.06 9.18
CA GLY A 176 -8.85 -22.05 7.82
C GLY A 176 -10.34 -22.39 7.74
N GLU A 177 -10.80 -23.42 8.46
CA GLU A 177 -12.22 -23.80 8.52
C GLU A 177 -13.09 -22.75 9.23
N HIS A 178 -12.58 -22.16 10.31
CA HIS A 178 -13.26 -21.07 11.01
C HIS A 178 -13.44 -19.85 10.11
N LEU A 179 -12.38 -19.43 9.41
CA LEU A 179 -12.41 -18.30 8.49
C LEU A 179 -13.27 -18.56 7.24
N LYS A 180 -13.30 -19.79 6.72
CA LYS A 180 -14.22 -20.19 5.63
C LYS A 180 -15.69 -20.01 6.05
N ARG A 181 -16.04 -20.35 7.30
CA ARG A 181 -17.40 -20.09 7.85
C ARG A 181 -17.71 -18.60 7.94
N ALA A 182 -16.72 -17.77 8.27
CA ALA A 182 -16.81 -16.31 8.25
C ALA A 182 -16.72 -15.67 6.84
N LYS A 183 -16.82 -16.48 5.78
CA LYS A 183 -16.75 -16.06 4.36
C LYS A 183 -15.43 -15.39 3.98
N PHE A 184 -14.32 -15.79 4.58
CA PHE A 184 -12.97 -15.44 4.10
C PHE A 184 -12.47 -16.53 3.15
N ASP A 185 -11.82 -16.11 2.07
CA ASP A 185 -11.13 -17.01 1.17
C ASP A 185 -9.71 -17.25 1.71
N ALA A 186 -9.58 -18.34 2.47
CA ALA A 186 -8.33 -18.73 3.10
C ALA A 186 -7.64 -19.77 2.20
N VAL A 187 -6.51 -19.37 1.62
CA VAL A 187 -5.70 -20.20 0.72
C VAL A 187 -4.57 -20.86 1.51
N GLU A 188 -4.54 -22.17 1.45
CA GLU A 188 -3.51 -23.01 2.06
C GLU A 188 -2.35 -23.19 1.08
N ASP A 189 -1.11 -23.09 1.56
CA ASP A 189 0.06 -23.36 0.72
C ASP A 189 0.27 -24.87 0.59
N PRO A 190 0.32 -25.45 -0.63
CA PRO A 190 0.52 -26.88 -0.83
C PRO A 190 1.88 -27.38 -0.34
N ASN A 191 2.88 -26.50 -0.26
CA ASN A 191 4.27 -26.82 0.07
C ASN A 191 4.65 -26.41 1.50
N ASP A 192 3.77 -25.69 2.21
CA ASP A 192 4.07 -25.20 3.56
C ASP A 192 2.87 -25.32 4.52
N ASP A 193 2.94 -26.34 5.38
CA ASP A 193 1.91 -26.66 6.38
C ASP A 193 1.78 -25.65 7.52
N THR A 194 2.57 -24.58 7.52
CA THR A 194 2.54 -23.53 8.54
C THR A 194 2.08 -22.17 7.99
N LEU A 195 1.72 -22.09 6.71
CA LEU A 195 1.34 -20.86 6.04
C LEU A 195 -0.15 -20.82 5.69
N LEU A 196 -0.81 -19.72 6.03
CA LEU A 196 -2.17 -19.42 5.57
C LEU A 196 -2.22 -18.01 4.99
N THR A 197 -2.73 -17.88 3.77
CA THR A 197 -2.85 -16.58 3.07
C THR A 197 -4.32 -16.20 2.93
N ILE A 198 -4.67 -14.96 3.31
CA ILE A 198 -6.05 -14.45 3.28
C ILE A 198 -5.99 -13.06 2.64
N GLY A 199 -6.25 -12.98 1.33
CA GLY A 199 -6.08 -11.73 0.57
C GLY A 199 -4.66 -11.19 0.71
N THR A 200 -4.51 -10.01 1.32
CA THR A 200 -3.21 -9.35 1.59
C THR A 200 -2.65 -9.63 2.98
N CYS A 201 -3.30 -10.49 3.76
CA CYS A 201 -2.81 -10.92 5.07
C CYS A 201 -2.10 -12.27 4.97
N ARG A 202 -0.92 -12.36 5.59
CA ARG A 202 -0.13 -13.58 5.74
C ARG A 202 -0.14 -14.00 7.20
N VAL A 203 -0.63 -15.20 7.47
CA VAL A 203 -0.62 -15.81 8.81
C VAL A 203 0.41 -16.94 8.82
N ARG A 204 1.41 -16.82 9.68
CA ARG A 204 2.50 -17.79 9.83
C ARG A 204 2.44 -18.44 11.20
N PHE A 205 2.31 -19.77 11.23
CA PHE A 205 2.38 -20.55 12.46
C PHE A 205 3.84 -20.86 12.78
N VAL A 206 4.26 -20.56 14.01
CA VAL A 206 5.63 -20.70 14.47
C VAL A 206 5.63 -21.40 15.82
N ARG A 207 6.49 -22.41 15.95
CA ARG A 207 6.66 -23.12 17.21
C ARG A 207 7.56 -22.31 18.15
N LYS A 208 7.14 -22.14 19.42
CA LYS A 208 8.00 -21.71 20.53
C LYS A 208 9.20 -22.66 20.60
N ARG A 209 10.42 -22.14 20.74
CA ARG A 209 11.62 -22.99 20.77
C ARG A 209 11.53 -24.00 21.92
N SER A 210 11.60 -25.28 21.58
CA SER A 210 11.76 -26.36 22.56
C SER A 210 12.97 -27.19 22.14
N ILE A 211 13.97 -27.25 23.02
CA ILE A 211 15.28 -27.88 22.77
C ILE A 211 16.01 -27.19 21.58
N ASN A 212 15.85 -27.72 20.35
CA ASN A 212 16.50 -27.25 19.12
C ASN A 212 15.54 -27.10 17.93
N VAL A 213 14.23 -27.13 18.17
CA VAL A 213 13.21 -26.98 17.13
C VAL A 213 12.29 -25.84 17.52
N GLY A 214 12.09 -24.89 16.60
CA GLY A 214 11.29 -23.69 16.80
C GLY A 214 12.12 -22.41 16.82
N VAL A 215 11.44 -21.28 16.99
CA VAL A 215 12.05 -19.94 16.97
C VAL A 215 12.15 -19.43 18.40
N ALA A 216 13.35 -19.00 18.80
CA ALA A 216 13.57 -18.39 20.11
C ALA A 216 12.94 -17.00 20.16
N VAL A 217 12.67 -16.50 21.37
CA VAL A 217 12.06 -15.18 21.55
C VAL A 217 12.97 -14.08 20.98
N GLU A 218 14.27 -14.26 21.08
CA GLU A 218 15.32 -13.34 20.63
C GLU A 218 15.42 -13.30 19.09
N ASP A 219 15.10 -14.41 18.42
CA ASP A 219 15.16 -14.54 16.96
C ASP A 219 13.85 -14.09 16.28
N LEU A 220 12.78 -13.89 17.05
CA LEU A 220 11.45 -13.52 16.56
C LEU A 220 11.43 -12.22 15.74
N PRO A 221 12.18 -11.15 16.09
CA PRO A 221 12.24 -9.94 15.28
C PRO A 221 12.86 -10.18 13.89
N ASP A 222 13.95 -10.95 13.82
CA ASP A 222 14.58 -11.28 12.53
C ASP A 222 13.67 -12.16 11.68
N PHE A 223 13.01 -13.14 12.29
CA PHE A 223 11.99 -13.94 11.62
C PHE A 223 10.83 -13.09 11.09
N ALA A 224 10.32 -12.14 11.89
CA ALA A 224 9.25 -11.24 11.48
C ALA A 224 9.65 -10.35 10.28
N VAL A 225 10.87 -9.82 10.29
CA VAL A 225 11.44 -9.05 9.18
C VAL A 225 11.52 -9.92 7.92
N GLU A 226 12.00 -11.16 8.04
CA GLU A 226 12.13 -12.07 6.89
C GLU A 226 10.77 -12.48 6.31
N GLU A 227 9.80 -12.83 7.14
CA GLU A 227 8.46 -13.20 6.69
C GLU A 227 7.72 -12.01 6.08
N PHE A 228 7.89 -10.81 6.64
CA PHE A 228 7.31 -9.61 6.05
C PHE A 228 7.95 -9.29 4.70
N ALA A 229 9.27 -9.46 4.56
CA ALA A 229 9.95 -9.28 3.27
C ALA A 229 9.48 -10.26 2.19
N LYS A 230 9.09 -11.49 2.57
CA LYS A 230 8.45 -12.46 1.66
C LYS A 230 7.04 -12.00 1.27
N LEU A 231 6.28 -11.41 2.20
CA LEU A 231 4.95 -10.86 1.95
C LEU A 231 4.98 -9.67 0.98
N SER A 232 5.96 -8.78 1.11
CA SER A 232 6.10 -7.56 0.31
C SER A 232 7.10 -7.71 -0.85
N HIS A 233 7.27 -8.91 -1.39
CA HIS A 233 8.29 -9.17 -2.40
C HIS A 233 7.89 -8.57 -3.77
N GLY A 234 8.59 -7.52 -4.19
CA GLY A 234 8.42 -6.94 -5.53
C GLY A 234 9.01 -5.55 -5.68
N LEU A 235 9.30 -5.14 -6.91
CA LEU A 235 9.93 -3.84 -7.20
C LEU A 235 9.13 -2.64 -6.64
N LEU A 236 7.84 -2.56 -6.99
CA LEU A 236 6.98 -1.47 -6.51
C LEU A 236 6.66 -1.60 -5.01
N ALA A 237 6.64 -2.81 -4.46
CA ALA A 237 6.45 -3.04 -3.04
C ALA A 237 7.65 -2.54 -2.23
N ASN A 238 8.88 -2.87 -2.64
CA ASN A 238 10.11 -2.35 -2.06
C ASN A 238 10.14 -0.81 -2.08
N PHE A 239 9.81 -0.22 -3.24
CA PHE A 239 9.69 1.23 -3.38
C PHE A 239 8.68 1.83 -2.41
N ALA A 240 7.49 1.24 -2.29
CA ALA A 240 6.44 1.71 -1.39
C ALA A 240 6.86 1.63 0.08
N LEU A 241 7.49 0.53 0.51
CA LEU A 241 8.01 0.37 1.88
C LEU A 241 9.06 1.43 2.21
N LEU A 242 10.01 1.67 1.31
CA LEU A 242 11.04 2.70 1.48
C LEU A 242 10.43 4.11 1.53
N GLY A 243 9.44 4.39 0.68
CA GLY A 243 8.73 5.66 0.66
C GLY A 243 7.96 5.93 1.95
N ILE A 244 7.19 4.95 2.44
CA ILE A 244 6.46 5.07 3.71
C ILE A 244 7.43 5.22 4.87
N ALA A 245 8.53 4.44 4.89
CA ALA A 245 9.55 4.56 5.91
C ALA A 245 10.18 5.97 5.94
N ALA A 246 10.45 6.55 4.77
CA ALA A 246 10.97 7.91 4.67
C ALA A 246 9.99 8.96 5.20
N LEU A 247 8.69 8.80 4.93
CA LEU A 247 7.66 9.67 5.48
C LEU A 247 7.53 9.54 6.99
N ARG A 248 7.63 8.30 7.54
CA ARG A 248 7.70 8.06 8.99
C ARG A 248 8.90 8.78 9.61
N ASP A 249 10.09 8.63 9.02
CA ASP A 249 11.32 9.29 9.48
C ASP A 249 11.19 10.84 9.48
N ALA A 250 10.47 11.40 8.51
CA ALA A 250 10.30 12.85 8.35
C ALA A 250 9.05 13.44 9.02
N THR A 251 8.21 12.63 9.66
CA THR A 251 6.89 13.06 10.17
C THR A 251 7.02 14.27 11.11
N HIS A 252 7.91 14.20 12.10
CA HIS A 252 8.13 15.31 13.04
C HIS A 252 8.72 16.55 12.38
N HIS A 253 9.51 16.39 11.32
CA HIS A 253 10.05 17.52 10.56
C HIS A 253 8.95 18.22 9.74
N ILE A 254 8.06 17.47 9.10
CA ILE A 254 6.91 18.04 8.38
C ILE A 254 6.01 18.82 9.35
N LEU A 255 5.75 18.27 10.54
CA LEU A 255 4.97 18.94 11.59
C LEU A 255 5.66 20.23 12.08
N ALA A 256 6.98 20.23 12.23
CA ALA A 256 7.73 21.41 12.64
C ALA A 256 7.74 22.52 11.57
N ASN A 257 7.67 22.18 10.28
CA ASN A 257 7.64 23.17 9.19
C ASN A 257 6.25 23.77 8.95
N LEU A 258 5.19 23.05 9.30
CA LEU A 258 3.80 23.52 9.25
C LEU A 258 3.40 24.11 10.61
N ASP A 259 4.19 25.08 11.06
CA ASP A 259 3.99 25.73 12.35
C ASP A 259 2.97 26.88 12.30
N THR A 260 2.68 27.44 13.48
CA THR A 260 1.73 28.52 13.70
C THR A 260 2.09 29.82 12.98
N SER A 261 3.33 30.00 12.50
CA SER A 261 3.73 31.23 11.79
C SER A 261 3.05 31.36 10.42
N LEU A 262 2.68 30.23 9.81
CA LEU A 262 1.99 30.20 8.52
C LEU A 262 0.49 30.52 8.63
N ASP A 263 -0.09 30.45 9.83
CA ASP A 263 -1.53 30.64 10.06
C ASP A 263 -2.00 32.01 9.58
N THR A 264 -1.22 33.07 9.84
CA THR A 264 -1.59 34.43 9.42
C THR A 264 -1.67 34.55 7.90
N ALA A 265 -0.69 33.97 7.19
CA ALA A 265 -0.68 33.96 5.73
C ALA A 265 -1.81 33.10 5.16
N PHE A 266 -2.09 31.95 5.76
CA PHE A 266 -3.18 31.07 5.35
C PHE A 266 -4.55 31.69 5.56
N VAL A 267 -4.79 32.33 6.71
CA VAL A 267 -6.05 33.04 6.99
C VAL A 267 -6.23 34.20 6.01
N GLY A 268 -5.19 34.99 5.77
CA GLY A 268 -5.22 36.05 4.75
C GLY A 268 -5.54 35.51 3.37
N HIS A 269 -4.91 34.40 2.96
CA HIS A 269 -5.22 33.72 1.70
C HIS A 269 -6.67 33.25 1.63
N ARG A 270 -7.19 32.61 2.68
CA ARG A 270 -8.58 32.14 2.77
C ARG A 270 -9.58 33.30 2.70
N MET A 271 -9.29 34.44 3.32
CA MET A 271 -10.13 35.64 3.24
C MET A 271 -10.24 36.16 1.80
N LEU A 272 -9.17 36.05 1.01
CA LEU A 272 -9.13 36.54 -0.38
C LEU A 272 -9.75 35.58 -1.40
N LEU A 273 -9.78 34.26 -1.11
CA LEU A 273 -10.36 33.26 -2.02
C LEU A 273 -11.89 33.28 -2.08
N GLY A 274 -12.55 33.68 -0.99
CA GLY A 274 -14.02 33.73 -0.91
C GLY A 274 -14.74 32.37 -0.87
N HIS A 275 -14.01 31.24 -0.89
CA HIS A 275 -14.59 29.88 -0.88
C HIS A 275 -13.84 28.92 0.06
N VAL A 276 -14.59 28.16 0.86
CA VAL A 276 -14.04 27.31 1.94
C VAL A 276 -13.34 26.07 1.40
N THR A 277 -13.83 25.45 0.32
CA THR A 277 -13.21 24.21 -0.19
C THR A 277 -11.92 24.48 -0.94
N GLU A 278 -11.78 25.63 -1.60
CA GLU A 278 -10.54 26.03 -2.28
C GLU A 278 -9.38 26.22 -1.29
N ALA A 279 -9.62 26.93 -0.17
CA ALA A 279 -8.61 27.14 0.85
C ALA A 279 -8.14 25.80 1.47
N ARG A 280 -9.07 24.85 1.69
CA ARG A 280 -8.73 23.50 2.15
C ARG A 280 -7.89 22.75 1.10
N GLY A 281 -8.26 22.83 -0.18
CA GLY A 281 -7.50 22.23 -1.28
C GLY A 281 -6.08 22.80 -1.38
N PHE A 282 -5.92 24.10 -1.18
CA PHE A 282 -4.60 24.74 -1.13
C PHE A 282 -3.74 24.21 0.03
N ALA A 283 -4.29 24.12 1.24
CA ALA A 283 -3.57 23.56 2.40
C ALA A 283 -3.14 22.09 2.15
N MET A 284 -4.01 21.28 1.55
CA MET A 284 -3.69 19.91 1.16
C MET A 284 -2.52 19.87 0.16
N ASN A 285 -2.53 20.73 -0.86
CA ASN A 285 -1.44 20.81 -1.82
C ASN A 285 -0.10 21.22 -1.18
N LEU A 286 -0.13 22.15 -0.21
CA LEU A 286 1.07 22.54 0.53
C LEU A 286 1.65 21.34 1.31
N PHE A 287 0.80 20.57 1.97
CA PHE A 287 1.21 19.35 2.68
C PHE A 287 1.79 18.29 1.71
N LEU A 288 1.14 18.05 0.58
CA LEU A 288 1.63 17.12 -0.45
C LEU A 288 2.99 17.56 -1.04
N LEU A 289 3.23 18.86 -1.17
CA LEU A 289 4.54 19.40 -1.58
C LEU A 289 5.64 19.08 -0.56
N GLN A 290 5.35 19.15 0.74
CA GLN A 290 6.31 18.75 1.78
C GLN A 290 6.63 17.26 1.70
N MET A 291 5.60 16.41 1.55
CA MET A 291 5.80 14.97 1.38
C MET A 291 6.63 14.65 0.13
N LYS A 292 6.33 15.30 -1.00
CA LYS A 292 7.08 15.14 -2.24
C LYS A 292 8.53 15.57 -2.10
N SER A 293 8.79 16.67 -1.38
CA SER A 293 10.15 17.16 -1.09
C SER A 293 10.97 16.08 -0.36
N VAL A 294 10.42 15.49 0.70
CA VAL A 294 11.06 14.41 1.45
C VAL A 294 11.37 13.21 0.56
N LEU A 295 10.38 12.74 -0.21
CA LEU A 295 10.54 11.57 -1.08
C LEU A 295 11.55 11.80 -2.22
N SER A 296 11.72 13.04 -2.67
CA SER A 296 12.65 13.38 -3.76
C SER A 296 14.13 13.34 -3.32
N LEU A 297 14.42 13.23 -2.03
CA LEU A 297 15.80 13.18 -1.54
C LEU A 297 16.43 11.80 -1.81
N PRO A 298 17.61 11.73 -2.46
CA PRO A 298 18.27 10.46 -2.80
C PRO A 298 18.54 9.54 -1.60
N LYS A 299 18.76 10.11 -0.41
CA LYS A 299 18.98 9.35 0.83
C LYS A 299 17.80 8.45 1.20
N HIS A 300 16.58 8.85 0.84
CA HIS A 300 15.36 8.21 1.32
C HIS A 300 14.86 7.10 0.41
N LEU A 301 14.83 7.32 -0.89
CA LEU A 301 14.47 6.28 -1.86
C LEU A 301 15.69 5.53 -2.41
N GLY A 302 16.92 5.97 -2.12
CA GLY A 302 18.19 5.23 -2.21
C GLY A 302 18.25 4.12 -3.25
N ASN A 303 18.49 4.48 -4.51
CA ASN A 303 18.60 3.56 -5.66
C ASN A 303 17.42 2.59 -5.86
N ALA A 304 16.27 2.78 -5.19
CA ALA A 304 15.08 1.98 -5.44
C ALA A 304 14.66 2.15 -6.89
N LEU A 305 14.30 1.04 -7.55
CA LEU A 305 14.07 0.97 -8.99
C LEU A 305 15.30 1.40 -9.82
N GLY A 306 16.50 1.40 -9.23
CA GLY A 306 17.75 1.66 -9.92
C GLY A 306 18.28 0.42 -10.64
N ASP A 307 19.29 0.63 -11.49
CA ASP A 307 19.78 -0.38 -12.41
C ASP A 307 20.22 -1.69 -11.74
N GLN A 308 20.79 -1.60 -10.54
CA GLN A 308 21.23 -2.77 -9.78
C GLN A 308 20.06 -3.60 -9.26
N GLU A 309 19.01 -2.96 -8.72
CA GLU A 309 17.82 -3.65 -8.21
C GLU A 309 17.04 -4.29 -9.37
N LEU A 310 16.88 -3.56 -10.48
CA LEU A 310 16.23 -4.08 -11.69
C LEU A 310 16.99 -5.28 -12.28
N SER A 311 18.32 -5.21 -12.31
CA SER A 311 19.16 -6.32 -12.76
C SER A 311 19.01 -7.55 -11.86
N ALA A 312 19.05 -7.36 -10.53
CA ALA A 312 18.86 -8.44 -9.58
C ALA A 312 17.46 -9.07 -9.68
N TRP A 313 16.42 -8.25 -9.88
CA TRP A 313 15.06 -8.73 -10.08
C TRP A 313 14.92 -9.55 -11.37
N LEU A 314 15.50 -9.10 -12.48
CA LEU A 314 15.54 -9.88 -13.73
C LEU A 314 16.29 -11.19 -13.54
N ASP A 315 17.40 -11.18 -12.79
CA ASP A 315 18.17 -12.38 -12.51
C ASP A 315 17.37 -13.42 -11.74
N GLU A 316 16.62 -12.99 -10.72
CA GLU A 316 15.74 -13.86 -9.93
C GLU A 316 14.51 -14.31 -10.73
N HIS A 317 13.85 -13.41 -11.48
CA HIS A 317 12.63 -13.73 -12.24
C HIS A 317 12.87 -14.80 -13.33
N PHE A 318 14.04 -14.77 -13.94
CA PHE A 318 14.49 -15.71 -14.99
C PHE A 318 15.42 -16.82 -14.46
N SER A 319 15.38 -17.15 -13.17
CA SER A 319 16.23 -18.20 -12.55
C SER A 319 15.71 -19.64 -12.69
N TYR A 320 14.70 -19.88 -13.53
CA TYR A 320 14.05 -21.19 -13.69
C TYR A 320 14.65 -22.01 -14.85
N PRO A 321 14.57 -23.35 -14.84
CA PRO A 321 15.30 -24.21 -15.78
C PRO A 321 15.01 -23.93 -17.26
N GLU A 322 13.76 -23.62 -17.62
CA GLU A 322 13.31 -23.38 -19.00
C GLU A 322 13.46 -21.91 -19.45
N ALA A 323 14.05 -21.04 -18.63
CA ALA A 323 14.10 -19.60 -18.91
C ALA A 323 14.83 -19.26 -20.20
N GLU A 324 15.96 -19.91 -20.48
CA GLU A 324 16.73 -19.68 -21.70
C GLU A 324 15.94 -20.07 -22.95
N ALA A 325 15.27 -21.23 -22.94
CA ALA A 325 14.43 -21.67 -24.04
C ALA A 325 13.23 -20.73 -24.28
N HIS A 326 12.63 -20.20 -23.21
CA HIS A 326 11.54 -19.21 -23.32
C HIS A 326 12.03 -17.88 -23.90
N LEU A 327 13.21 -17.41 -23.49
CA LEU A 327 13.83 -16.20 -24.02
C LEU A 327 14.19 -16.36 -25.50
N GLU A 328 14.79 -17.49 -25.88
CA GLU A 328 15.11 -17.81 -27.28
C GLU A 328 13.85 -17.90 -28.15
N ALA A 329 12.78 -18.53 -27.66
CA ALA A 329 11.50 -18.60 -28.36
C ALA A 329 10.87 -17.22 -28.58
N ALA A 330 11.13 -16.26 -27.69
CA ALA A 330 10.73 -14.86 -27.84
C ALA A 330 11.73 -14.03 -28.69
N GLY A 331 12.79 -14.64 -29.19
CA GLY A 331 13.80 -13.98 -30.03
C GLY A 331 14.69 -12.99 -29.27
N THR A 332 14.87 -13.19 -27.95
CA THR A 332 15.67 -12.30 -27.09
C THR A 332 16.62 -13.09 -26.20
N THR A 333 17.61 -12.42 -25.62
CA THR A 333 18.47 -13.00 -24.57
C THR A 333 18.30 -12.24 -23.26
N LYS A 334 18.69 -12.86 -22.15
CA LYS A 334 18.64 -12.23 -20.82
C LYS A 334 19.39 -10.89 -20.78
N ASP A 335 20.53 -10.80 -21.47
CA ASP A 335 21.34 -9.58 -21.53
C ASP A 335 20.69 -8.49 -22.40
N GLN A 336 20.12 -8.86 -23.55
CA GLN A 336 19.37 -7.92 -24.40
C GLN A 336 18.13 -7.38 -23.69
N LEU A 337 17.42 -8.23 -22.94
CA LEU A 337 16.27 -7.84 -22.14
C LEU A 337 16.69 -6.90 -21.01
N ARG A 338 17.78 -7.24 -20.30
CA ARG A 338 18.35 -6.39 -19.24
C ARG A 338 18.71 -5.01 -19.81
N GLU A 339 19.42 -4.96 -20.92
CA GLU A 339 19.76 -3.68 -21.57
C GLU A 339 18.52 -2.90 -21.99
N SER A 340 17.50 -3.58 -22.53
CA SER A 340 16.24 -2.94 -22.96
C SER A 340 15.47 -2.33 -21.80
N VAL A 341 15.42 -3.02 -20.65
CA VAL A 341 14.78 -2.53 -19.42
C VAL A 341 15.56 -1.34 -18.85
N LEU A 342 16.89 -1.46 -18.74
CA LEU A 342 17.73 -0.42 -18.16
C LEU A 342 17.77 0.86 -19.01
N LYS A 343 17.81 0.72 -20.33
CA LYS A 343 17.79 1.87 -21.26
C LYS A 343 16.39 2.41 -21.55
N GLY A 344 15.33 1.68 -21.16
CA GLY A 344 13.95 2.02 -21.49
C GLY A 344 13.66 2.04 -23.00
N ALA A 345 14.42 1.27 -23.80
CA ALA A 345 14.39 1.31 -25.27
C ALA A 345 13.72 0.09 -25.93
N GLY A 346 13.12 -0.80 -25.13
CA GLY A 346 12.54 -2.05 -25.61
C GLY A 346 11.25 -1.86 -26.43
N ARG A 347 11.12 -2.64 -27.51
CA ARG A 347 9.83 -2.89 -28.17
C ARG A 347 9.25 -4.18 -27.63
N LEU A 348 8.12 -4.10 -26.94
CA LEU A 348 7.40 -5.28 -26.43
C LEU A 348 6.36 -5.73 -27.45
N ASP A 349 6.61 -6.86 -28.11
CA ASP A 349 5.57 -7.58 -28.86
C ASP A 349 4.80 -8.57 -27.95
N GLY A 350 3.86 -9.33 -28.52
CA GLY A 350 3.06 -10.29 -27.75
C GLY A 350 3.88 -11.39 -27.06
N PHE A 351 5.01 -11.79 -27.65
CA PHE A 351 5.91 -12.81 -27.08
C PHE A 351 6.77 -12.23 -25.95
N HIS A 352 7.21 -10.97 -26.06
CA HIS A 352 7.96 -10.33 -24.99
C HIS A 352 7.12 -10.10 -23.74
N LYS A 353 5.82 -9.82 -23.90
CA LYS A 353 4.92 -9.59 -22.77
C LYS A 353 4.65 -10.84 -21.94
N SER A 354 4.60 -12.01 -22.58
CA SER A 354 4.36 -13.27 -21.88
C SER A 354 5.50 -13.64 -20.93
N LEU A 355 6.74 -13.26 -21.26
CA LEU A 355 7.94 -13.52 -20.44
C LEU A 355 7.87 -12.95 -19.02
N PHE A 356 7.19 -11.82 -18.85
CA PHE A 356 7.08 -11.14 -17.56
C PHE A 356 5.95 -11.70 -16.67
N LEU A 357 5.15 -12.65 -17.18
CA LEU A 357 4.02 -13.22 -16.47
C LEU A 357 4.42 -14.53 -15.77
N PRO A 358 4.19 -14.68 -14.46
CA PRO A 358 4.51 -15.92 -13.73
C PRO A 358 3.85 -17.18 -14.31
N ILE A 359 2.66 -17.04 -14.90
CA ILE A 359 1.89 -18.16 -15.48
C ILE A 359 2.39 -18.59 -16.86
N SER A 360 3.24 -17.81 -17.54
CA SER A 360 3.93 -18.28 -18.75
C SER A 360 4.78 -19.53 -18.50
N LYS A 361 5.15 -19.77 -17.23
CA LYS A 361 5.87 -20.96 -16.76
C LYS A 361 5.00 -22.22 -16.71
N ASN A 362 3.66 -22.09 -16.56
CA ASN A 362 2.77 -23.22 -16.23
C ASN A 362 1.69 -23.52 -17.27
N ASP A 363 1.11 -22.50 -17.94
CA ASP A 363 0.05 -22.69 -18.94
C ASP A 363 0.08 -21.57 -20.01
N PRO A 364 0.81 -21.78 -21.12
CA PRO A 364 0.95 -20.81 -22.20
C PRO A 364 -0.40 -20.38 -22.84
N ALA A 365 -1.45 -21.19 -22.74
CA ALA A 365 -2.74 -20.91 -23.35
C ALA A 365 -3.55 -19.82 -22.61
N LYS A 366 -3.29 -19.61 -21.31
CA LYS A 366 -4.00 -18.62 -20.47
C LYS A 366 -3.28 -17.27 -20.34
N VAL A 367 -2.07 -17.18 -20.90
CA VAL A 367 -1.21 -15.99 -20.82
C VAL A 367 -1.93 -14.74 -21.33
N GLY A 368 -2.71 -14.84 -22.41
CA GLY A 368 -3.38 -13.69 -23.02
C GLY A 368 -4.44 -13.01 -22.13
N ASP A 369 -5.28 -13.78 -21.45
CA ASP A 369 -6.33 -13.22 -20.59
C ASP A 369 -5.75 -12.59 -19.31
N ILE A 370 -4.71 -13.20 -18.76
CA ILE A 370 -4.01 -12.70 -17.56
C ILE A 370 -3.16 -11.46 -17.88
N GLU A 371 -2.44 -11.46 -19.01
CA GLU A 371 -1.71 -10.28 -19.52
C GLU A 371 -2.65 -9.09 -19.65
N LYS A 372 -3.81 -9.33 -20.26
CA LYS A 372 -4.85 -8.34 -20.47
C LYS A 372 -5.36 -7.81 -19.14
N GLU A 373 -5.67 -8.68 -18.18
CA GLU A 373 -6.14 -8.26 -16.86
C GLU A 373 -5.09 -7.43 -16.11
N LEU A 374 -3.84 -7.88 -16.04
CA LEU A 374 -2.77 -7.18 -15.35
C LEU A 374 -2.49 -5.82 -15.99
N SER A 375 -2.42 -5.76 -17.32
CA SER A 375 -2.25 -4.51 -18.06
C SER A 375 -3.41 -3.55 -17.82
N GLN A 376 -4.64 -4.06 -17.77
CA GLN A 376 -5.83 -3.25 -17.47
C GLN A 376 -5.83 -2.73 -16.02
N ASN A 377 -5.44 -3.57 -15.05
CA ASN A 377 -5.34 -3.17 -13.64
C ASN A 377 -4.25 -2.12 -13.44
N PHE A 378 -3.06 -2.32 -14.03
CA PHE A 378 -1.96 -1.36 -13.95
C PHE A 378 -2.32 -0.03 -14.62
N ALA A 379 -2.94 -0.07 -15.81
CA ALA A 379 -3.40 1.14 -16.49
C ALA A 379 -4.43 1.93 -15.66
N ARG A 380 -5.35 1.24 -14.98
CA ARG A 380 -6.30 1.85 -14.04
C ARG A 380 -5.60 2.47 -12.85
N PHE A 381 -4.72 1.71 -12.19
CA PHE A 381 -3.95 2.18 -11.03
C PHE A 381 -3.14 3.45 -11.34
N ALA A 382 -2.55 3.52 -12.53
CA ALA A 382 -1.77 4.68 -12.97
C ALA A 382 -2.62 5.87 -13.49
N THR A 383 -3.92 5.68 -13.71
CA THR A 383 -4.77 6.69 -14.36
C THR A 383 -5.87 7.22 -13.45
N PHE A 384 -6.54 6.37 -12.67
CA PHE A 384 -7.66 6.74 -11.83
C PHE A 384 -7.17 7.11 -10.43
N VAL A 385 -7.57 8.30 -9.96
CA VAL A 385 -7.32 8.75 -8.59
C VAL A 385 -8.41 8.20 -7.66
N ARG A 386 -9.64 8.11 -8.17
CA ARG A 386 -10.82 7.60 -7.44
C ARG A 386 -11.74 6.89 -8.41
N GLU A 387 -12.31 5.77 -7.99
CA GLU A 387 -13.31 5.04 -8.76
C GLU A 387 -14.12 4.12 -7.82
N PRO A 388 -15.41 3.85 -8.11
CA PRO A 388 -16.19 2.87 -7.35
C PRO A 388 -15.58 1.47 -7.46
N GLY A 389 -15.37 0.80 -6.32
CA GLY A 389 -14.68 -0.50 -6.29
C GLY A 389 -13.24 -0.42 -6.84
N GLY A 390 -12.59 0.73 -6.67
CA GLY A 390 -11.18 0.95 -7.00
C GLY A 390 -10.22 0.34 -5.99
N PHE A 391 -8.97 0.76 -6.08
CA PHE A 391 -7.92 0.34 -5.16
C PHE A 391 -8.06 0.96 -3.77
N ASN A 392 -8.58 2.18 -3.69
CA ASN A 392 -8.80 2.90 -2.43
C ASN A 392 -10.30 2.95 -2.11
N PRO A 393 -10.71 2.70 -0.84
CA PRO A 393 -12.08 2.89 -0.44
C PRO A 393 -12.49 4.37 -0.54
N LEU A 394 -13.74 4.61 -0.88
CA LEU A 394 -14.31 5.95 -0.86
C LEU A 394 -14.76 6.27 0.57
N PRO A 395 -14.49 7.49 1.10
CA PRO A 395 -14.89 7.82 2.47
C PRO A 395 -16.41 7.76 2.63
N GLU A 396 -16.88 7.32 3.81
CA GLU A 396 -18.30 7.29 4.12
C GLU A 396 -18.91 8.71 4.02
N GLY A 397 -20.06 8.82 3.35
CA GLY A 397 -20.74 10.10 3.12
C GLY A 397 -20.04 11.03 2.12
N TRP A 398 -18.94 10.63 1.49
CA TRP A 398 -18.29 11.42 0.44
C TRP A 398 -19.06 11.33 -0.89
N LEU A 399 -19.15 12.46 -1.59
CA LEU A 399 -19.82 12.57 -2.89
C LEU A 399 -18.85 13.13 -3.94
N PRO A 400 -18.73 12.51 -5.13
CA PRO A 400 -17.91 13.04 -6.20
C PRO A 400 -18.47 14.37 -6.72
N THR A 401 -17.56 15.25 -7.15
CA THR A 401 -17.89 16.53 -7.77
C THR A 401 -17.60 16.42 -9.26
N LEU A 402 -18.54 16.82 -10.11
CA LEU A 402 -18.34 16.85 -11.56
C LEU A 402 -17.29 17.91 -11.90
N THR A 403 -16.11 17.47 -12.33
CA THR A 403 -14.98 18.37 -12.59
C THR A 403 -14.08 17.84 -13.71
N LEU A 404 -12.99 18.56 -14.00
CA LEU A 404 -11.96 18.12 -14.95
C LEU A 404 -11.54 16.68 -14.64
N GLY A 405 -11.65 15.79 -15.64
CA GLY A 405 -11.22 14.39 -15.46
C GLY A 405 -12.30 13.46 -14.92
N SER A 406 -13.51 13.94 -14.59
CA SER A 406 -14.61 13.07 -14.21
C SER A 406 -15.08 12.24 -15.41
N VAL A 407 -15.05 10.92 -15.26
CA VAL A 407 -15.54 9.94 -16.24
C VAL A 407 -16.95 9.54 -15.86
N VAL A 408 -17.87 9.67 -16.80
CA VAL A 408 -19.29 9.37 -16.58
C VAL A 408 -19.88 8.48 -17.67
N LYS A 409 -20.91 7.72 -17.31
CA LYS A 409 -21.74 6.92 -18.21
C LYS A 409 -23.12 7.54 -18.29
N GLN A 410 -23.55 7.93 -19.48
CA GLN A 410 -24.92 8.38 -19.69
C GLN A 410 -25.86 7.18 -19.68
N VAL A 411 -26.89 7.23 -18.83
CA VAL A 411 -27.94 6.22 -18.75
C VAL A 411 -28.93 6.45 -19.89
N GLY A 412 -29.17 5.43 -20.71
CA GLY A 412 -30.09 5.51 -21.84
C GLY A 412 -30.15 4.21 -22.64
N ARG A 413 -30.83 4.22 -23.79
CA ARG A 413 -30.98 3.04 -24.66
C ARG A 413 -29.65 2.50 -25.20
N LYS A 414 -28.65 3.35 -25.36
CA LYS A 414 -27.28 2.99 -25.76
C LYS A 414 -26.32 3.48 -24.68
N THR A 415 -25.46 2.59 -24.20
CA THR A 415 -24.39 2.96 -23.27
C THR A 415 -23.38 3.87 -23.97
N ARG A 416 -23.21 5.08 -23.43
CA ARG A 416 -22.22 6.05 -23.88
C ARG A 416 -21.40 6.53 -22.70
N TYR A 417 -20.11 6.71 -22.93
CA TYR A 417 -19.15 7.12 -21.92
C TYR A 417 -18.60 8.49 -22.28
N PHE A 418 -18.37 9.32 -21.27
CA PHE A 418 -17.93 10.69 -21.44
C PHE A 418 -16.84 11.05 -20.44
N LEU A 419 -15.96 11.94 -20.86
CA LEU A 419 -14.95 12.58 -20.00
C LEU A 419 -15.25 14.08 -19.92
N CYS A 420 -15.39 14.60 -18.70
CA CYS A 420 -15.52 16.03 -18.45
C CYS A 420 -14.18 16.73 -18.68
N VAL A 421 -14.21 17.80 -19.49
CA VAL A 421 -13.03 18.64 -19.78
C VAL A 421 -13.19 20.09 -19.33
N GLN A 422 -14.15 20.37 -18.45
CA GLN A 422 -14.27 21.68 -17.80
C GLN A 422 -13.03 21.94 -16.94
N PRO A 423 -12.30 23.07 -17.10
CA PRO A 423 -11.21 23.43 -16.20
C PRO A 423 -11.65 23.43 -14.74
N ALA A 424 -10.85 22.88 -13.83
CA ALA A 424 -11.23 22.73 -12.42
C ALA A 424 -11.53 24.06 -11.69
N CYS A 425 -10.92 25.17 -12.11
CA CYS A 425 -11.22 26.50 -11.55
C CYS A 425 -12.61 27.02 -11.94
N ASP A 426 -13.21 26.46 -12.99
CA ASP A 426 -14.54 26.80 -13.47
C ASP A 426 -15.62 25.85 -12.92
N THR A 427 -15.27 24.89 -12.06
CA THR A 427 -16.22 23.91 -11.49
C THR A 427 -16.64 24.26 -10.06
N VAL A 428 -16.20 25.42 -9.59
CA VAL A 428 -16.39 25.99 -8.26
C VAL A 428 -17.00 27.39 -8.35
N ARG A 429 -17.60 27.88 -7.26
CA ARG A 429 -18.29 29.19 -7.21
C ARG A 429 -19.41 29.30 -8.25
N ILE A 430 -20.10 28.19 -8.52
CA ILE A 430 -21.20 28.11 -9.45
C ILE A 430 -22.48 28.55 -8.73
N THR A 431 -23.06 29.68 -9.14
CA THR A 431 -24.30 30.22 -8.57
C THR A 431 -25.54 29.84 -9.36
N GLU A 432 -25.38 29.57 -10.67
CA GLU A 432 -26.48 29.26 -11.58
C GLU A 432 -26.19 28.00 -12.39
N SER A 433 -27.24 27.43 -13.00
CA SER A 433 -27.08 26.27 -13.87
C SER A 433 -26.17 26.57 -15.07
N ARG A 434 -25.12 25.78 -15.27
CA ARG A 434 -24.14 25.99 -16.34
C ARG A 434 -23.89 24.74 -17.18
N TYR A 435 -23.42 24.95 -18.40
CA TYR A 435 -23.00 23.86 -19.28
C TYR A 435 -21.62 23.34 -18.90
N PHE A 436 -21.48 22.01 -18.90
CA PHE A 436 -20.23 21.30 -18.77
C PHE A 436 -19.88 20.64 -20.12
N PRO A 437 -18.67 20.86 -20.66
CA PRO A 437 -18.18 20.19 -21.85
C PRO A 437 -17.73 18.76 -21.52
N PHE A 438 -18.23 17.84 -22.34
CA PHE A 438 -17.88 16.44 -22.34
C PHE A 438 -17.31 16.02 -23.68
N ILE A 439 -16.45 15.00 -23.64
CA ILE A 439 -15.94 14.31 -24.81
C ILE A 439 -16.34 12.85 -24.72
N GLU A 440 -16.92 12.33 -25.79
CA GLU A 440 -17.29 10.92 -25.89
C GLU A 440 -16.06 10.01 -25.94
N LEU A 441 -16.10 8.97 -25.11
CA LEU A 441 -15.13 7.90 -25.07
C LEU A 441 -15.65 6.72 -25.89
N VAL A 442 -14.94 6.36 -26.96
CA VAL A 442 -15.38 5.38 -27.94
C VAL A 442 -14.69 4.02 -27.72
N ALA A 443 -15.43 2.92 -27.83
CA ALA A 443 -14.89 1.57 -27.60
C ALA A 443 -14.02 1.04 -28.75
N LYS A 444 -14.08 1.65 -29.93
CA LYS A 444 -13.23 1.30 -31.09
C LYS A 444 -12.23 2.41 -31.33
N LYS A 445 -10.96 2.04 -31.54
CA LYS A 445 -9.90 2.98 -31.89
C LYS A 445 -10.26 3.68 -33.21
N ALA A 446 -10.60 4.96 -33.14
CA ALA A 446 -10.88 5.77 -34.32
C ALA A 446 -9.56 6.30 -34.91
N ALA A 447 -9.55 6.65 -36.21
CA ALA A 447 -8.40 7.30 -36.84
C ALA A 447 -8.03 8.65 -36.17
N LYS A 448 -8.97 9.27 -35.45
CA LYS A 448 -8.82 10.52 -34.69
C LYS A 448 -9.05 10.27 -33.19
N SER A 449 -8.19 9.48 -32.56
CA SER A 449 -8.15 9.29 -31.11
C SER A 449 -6.75 9.52 -30.56
N THR A 450 -6.64 10.06 -29.35
CA THR A 450 -5.35 10.34 -28.71
C THR A 450 -4.98 9.24 -27.71
N GLU A 451 -5.66 9.24 -26.58
CA GLU A 451 -5.35 8.44 -25.40
C GLU A 451 -6.39 7.31 -25.23
N ASN A 452 -5.96 6.20 -24.62
CA ASN A 452 -6.86 5.15 -24.16
C ASN A 452 -7.01 5.18 -22.64
N LEU A 453 -8.21 4.86 -22.18
CA LEU A 453 -8.56 4.67 -20.79
C LEU A 453 -9.13 3.27 -20.61
N VAL A 454 -8.93 2.70 -19.43
CA VAL A 454 -9.57 1.45 -19.03
C VAL A 454 -10.57 1.79 -17.96
N ILE A 455 -11.86 1.72 -18.28
CA ILE A 455 -12.96 2.04 -17.37
C ILE A 455 -13.54 0.76 -16.76
N ARG A 456 -14.02 0.85 -15.52
CA ARG A 456 -14.80 -0.21 -14.88
C ARG A 456 -16.28 0.14 -14.91
N ASP A 457 -17.10 -0.70 -15.52
CA ASP A 457 -18.57 -0.61 -15.53
C ASP A 457 -19.14 -1.89 -14.90
N GLY A 458 -19.36 -1.84 -13.59
CA GLY A 458 -19.64 -3.03 -12.77
C GLY A 458 -18.46 -3.99 -12.76
N GLU A 459 -18.69 -5.25 -13.15
CA GLU A 459 -17.64 -6.28 -13.25
C GLU A 459 -16.84 -6.22 -14.56
N LYS A 460 -17.25 -5.38 -15.52
CA LYS A 460 -16.62 -5.31 -16.83
C LYS A 460 -15.55 -4.22 -16.87
N LYS A 461 -14.36 -4.58 -17.36
CA LYS A 461 -13.30 -3.64 -17.73
C LYS A 461 -13.38 -3.36 -19.23
N VAL A 462 -13.57 -2.09 -19.61
CA VAL A 462 -13.74 -1.68 -21.01
C VAL A 462 -12.59 -0.75 -21.39
N VAL A 463 -11.92 -1.05 -22.50
CA VAL A 463 -10.94 -0.14 -23.10
C VAL A 463 -11.69 0.85 -23.97
N VAL A 464 -11.51 2.13 -23.69
CA VAL A 464 -12.14 3.24 -24.43
C VAL A 464 -11.07 4.22 -24.89
N TYR A 465 -11.35 4.93 -25.98
CA TYR A 465 -10.45 5.89 -26.60
C TYR A 465 -11.08 7.28 -26.56
N VAL A 466 -10.26 8.30 -26.27
CA VAL A 466 -10.71 9.69 -26.32
C VAL A 466 -10.85 10.11 -27.78
N SER A 467 -12.06 10.43 -28.22
CA SER A 467 -12.29 10.96 -29.56
C SER A 467 -11.89 12.44 -29.64
N THR A 468 -11.10 12.81 -30.66
CA THR A 468 -10.76 14.21 -30.95
C THR A 468 -11.61 14.83 -32.04
N SER A 469 -12.63 14.11 -32.53
CA SER A 469 -13.59 14.62 -33.50
C SER A 469 -14.42 15.76 -32.92
N ALA A 470 -14.78 16.75 -33.75
CA ALA A 470 -15.67 17.84 -33.30
C ALA A 470 -17.06 17.31 -32.89
N GLY A 471 -17.58 16.28 -33.60
CA GLY A 471 -18.90 15.71 -33.36
C GLY A 471 -19.00 14.79 -32.13
N SER A 472 -17.88 14.46 -31.47
CA SER A 472 -17.88 13.67 -30.24
C SER A 472 -17.99 14.53 -28.98
N ARG A 473 -18.31 15.82 -29.13
CA ARG A 473 -18.48 16.73 -28.01
C ARG A 473 -19.93 16.87 -27.64
N LEU A 474 -20.16 16.92 -26.34
CA LEU A 474 -21.47 17.11 -25.75
C LEU A 474 -21.36 18.24 -24.74
N TYR A 475 -22.36 19.10 -24.69
CA TYR A 475 -22.52 20.06 -23.62
C TYR A 475 -23.82 19.73 -22.92
N ASP A 476 -23.76 19.58 -21.60
CA ASP A 476 -24.95 19.33 -20.81
C ASP A 476 -25.00 20.23 -19.58
N LYS A 477 -26.21 20.55 -19.10
CA LYS A 477 -26.43 21.63 -18.13
C LYS A 477 -26.68 21.06 -16.74
N PHE A 478 -25.92 21.50 -15.75
CA PHE A 478 -26.04 21.02 -14.37
C PHE A 478 -26.34 22.15 -13.41
N LYS A 479 -27.06 21.84 -12.33
CA LYS A 479 -27.34 22.76 -11.22
C LYS A 479 -26.29 22.60 -10.13
N PRO A 480 -25.79 23.70 -9.55
CA PRO A 480 -24.96 23.62 -8.35
C PRO A 480 -25.79 23.21 -7.14
N ASP A 481 -25.12 22.70 -6.12
CA ASP A 481 -25.68 22.52 -4.80
C ASP A 481 -25.27 23.65 -3.84
N LEU A 482 -25.55 23.49 -2.54
CA LEU A 482 -25.19 24.47 -1.51
C LEU A 482 -23.68 24.71 -1.37
N SER A 483 -22.82 23.87 -1.95
CA SER A 483 -21.37 24.08 -1.96
C SER A 483 -20.90 24.92 -3.15
N GLU A 484 -21.82 25.40 -4.00
CA GLU A 484 -21.53 26.12 -5.24
C GLU A 484 -20.70 25.26 -6.22
N THR A 485 -20.91 23.94 -6.17
CA THR A 485 -20.32 22.95 -7.07
C THR A 485 -21.39 21.96 -7.53
N VAL A 486 -21.11 21.17 -8.56
CA VAL A 486 -22.01 20.10 -9.03
C VAL A 486 -21.59 18.80 -8.36
N ARG A 487 -22.23 18.45 -7.24
CA ARG A 487 -21.99 17.16 -6.55
C ARG A 487 -22.98 16.10 -6.99
N ALA A 488 -22.54 14.85 -6.96
CA ALA A 488 -23.40 13.72 -7.25
C ALA A 488 -24.38 13.45 -6.12
N GLU A 489 -25.49 12.82 -6.47
CA GLU A 489 -26.38 12.15 -5.53
C GLU A 489 -25.93 10.70 -5.35
N SER A 490 -26.20 10.11 -4.19
CA SER A 490 -25.91 8.69 -3.92
C SER A 490 -27.20 7.89 -3.95
N GLU A 491 -27.25 6.86 -4.79
CA GLU A 491 -28.38 5.94 -4.93
C GLU A 491 -27.85 4.50 -5.11
N ASP A 492 -28.27 3.57 -4.24
CA ASP A 492 -27.86 2.15 -4.29
C ASP A 492 -26.34 1.90 -4.41
N GLY A 493 -25.53 2.70 -3.70
CA GLY A 493 -24.06 2.59 -3.75
C GLY A 493 -23.44 3.09 -5.05
N ARG A 494 -24.21 3.78 -5.89
CA ARG A 494 -23.74 4.49 -7.08
C ARG A 494 -23.82 6.00 -6.87
N PHE A 495 -23.02 6.72 -7.66
CA PHE A 495 -23.04 8.17 -7.68
C PHE A 495 -23.55 8.64 -9.03
N LEU A 496 -24.54 9.52 -9.02
CA LEU A 496 -25.18 10.03 -10.23
C LEU A 496 -25.25 11.55 -10.28
N PHE A 497 -25.16 12.09 -11.48
CA PHE A 497 -25.38 13.50 -11.76
C PHE A 497 -26.62 13.64 -12.63
N ASN A 498 -27.59 14.41 -12.13
CA ASN A 498 -28.80 14.76 -12.85
C ASN A 498 -28.57 16.04 -13.65
N SER A 499 -28.70 15.95 -14.98
CA SER A 499 -28.72 17.12 -15.84
C SER A 499 -30.08 17.82 -15.76
N SER A 500 -30.06 19.13 -16.01
CA SER A 500 -31.26 19.94 -16.23
C SER A 500 -31.99 19.60 -17.54
N ASN A 501 -31.39 18.79 -18.41
CA ASN A 501 -31.97 18.29 -19.67
C ASN A 501 -32.48 16.83 -19.55
N ASP A 502 -32.82 16.38 -18.34
CA ASP A 502 -33.35 15.03 -18.04
C ASP A 502 -32.43 13.86 -18.42
N HIS A 503 -31.14 14.12 -18.60
CA HIS A 503 -30.13 13.08 -18.72
C HIS A 503 -29.57 12.70 -17.34
N VAL A 504 -29.35 11.40 -17.13
CA VAL A 504 -28.72 10.87 -15.92
C VAL A 504 -27.33 10.34 -16.28
N TYR A 505 -26.33 10.73 -15.48
CA TYR A 505 -24.94 10.33 -15.66
C TYR A 505 -24.43 9.59 -14.43
N TRP A 506 -24.07 8.31 -14.57
CA TRP A 506 -23.37 7.57 -13.52
C TRP A 506 -21.90 7.92 -13.53
N TRP A 507 -21.36 8.27 -12.37
CA TRP A 507 -19.92 8.49 -12.20
C TRP A 507 -19.18 7.16 -12.16
N LEU A 508 -18.14 7.04 -12.99
CA LEU A 508 -17.28 5.86 -13.07
C LEU A 508 -15.90 6.07 -12.42
N GLY A 509 -15.53 7.31 -12.13
CA GLY A 509 -14.25 7.65 -11.51
C GLY A 509 -13.70 9.01 -11.96
N ASP A 510 -12.68 9.48 -11.26
CA ASP A 510 -11.90 10.65 -11.65
C ASP A 510 -10.48 10.21 -12.05
N ILE A 511 -10.03 10.65 -13.22
CA ILE A 511 -8.65 10.41 -13.68
C ILE A 511 -7.69 11.46 -13.12
N ASP A 512 -6.39 11.17 -13.20
CA ASP A 512 -5.33 12.09 -12.81
C ASP A 512 -5.52 13.49 -13.46
N PRO A 513 -5.46 14.58 -12.67
CA PRO A 513 -5.71 15.93 -13.19
C PRO A 513 -4.76 16.37 -14.30
N LEU A 514 -3.48 15.97 -14.26
CA LEU A 514 -2.53 16.33 -15.31
C LEU A 514 -2.84 15.58 -16.61
N LYS A 515 -3.22 14.30 -16.50
CA LYS A 515 -3.70 13.53 -17.65
C LYS A 515 -4.98 14.10 -18.24
N ALA A 516 -5.95 14.48 -17.40
CA ALA A 516 -7.17 15.15 -17.84
C ALA A 516 -6.88 16.48 -18.55
N GLN A 517 -5.99 17.31 -18.00
CA GLN A 517 -5.58 18.58 -18.59
C GLN A 517 -4.89 18.39 -19.95
N ARG A 518 -4.04 17.37 -20.07
CA ARG A 518 -3.42 17.00 -21.36
C ARG A 518 -4.48 16.62 -22.39
N ILE A 519 -5.45 15.78 -22.02
CA ILE A 519 -6.56 15.39 -22.90
C ILE A 519 -7.37 16.63 -23.34
N ALA A 520 -7.70 17.53 -22.42
CA ALA A 520 -8.41 18.77 -22.73
C ALA A 520 -7.63 19.65 -23.72
N THR A 521 -6.30 19.71 -23.57
CA THR A 521 -5.40 20.43 -24.47
C THR A 521 -5.38 19.79 -25.86
N ASP A 522 -5.24 18.47 -25.95
CA ASP A 522 -5.19 17.75 -27.23
C ASP A 522 -6.50 17.93 -28.02
N VAL A 523 -7.63 17.92 -27.33
CA VAL A 523 -8.95 18.09 -27.95
C VAL A 523 -9.19 19.53 -28.36
N SER A 524 -8.68 20.50 -27.59
CA SER A 524 -8.70 21.91 -27.98
C SER A 524 -7.78 22.16 -29.18
N GLY A 525 -6.60 21.54 -29.21
CA GLY A 525 -5.66 21.59 -30.32
C GLY A 525 -6.23 21.02 -31.62
N SER A 526 -7.14 20.03 -31.55
CA SER A 526 -7.82 19.53 -32.74
C SER A 526 -8.78 20.54 -33.36
N LEU A 527 -9.34 21.49 -32.59
CA LEU A 527 -10.14 22.61 -33.10
C LEU A 527 -9.30 23.71 -33.70
N ALA A 528 -8.18 24.00 -33.04
CA ALA A 528 -7.31 25.10 -33.43
C ALA A 528 -6.57 24.82 -34.75
N ARG A 529 -6.77 23.67 -35.38
CA ARG A 529 -6.22 23.33 -36.69
C ARG A 529 -6.72 24.34 -37.72
N VAL A 530 -5.78 24.93 -38.44
CA VAL A 530 -6.08 25.85 -39.54
C VAL A 530 -6.60 25.03 -40.72
N GLY A 531 -7.83 25.30 -41.15
CA GLY A 531 -8.43 24.67 -42.33
C GLY A 531 -7.90 25.30 -43.62
N ILE A 532 -6.63 25.04 -43.93
CA ILE A 532 -6.02 25.41 -45.21
C ILE A 532 -5.93 24.17 -46.12
N ASP A 533 -6.40 24.31 -47.35
CA ASP A 533 -6.13 23.34 -48.41
C ASP A 533 -4.70 23.59 -48.90
N GLU A 534 -3.75 22.81 -48.39
CA GLU A 534 -2.39 22.79 -48.91
C GLU A 534 -2.38 22.21 -50.34
N TYR A 535 -1.35 22.52 -51.13
CA TYR A 535 -1.24 22.04 -52.51
C TYR A 535 -1.13 20.50 -52.58
N GLU A 536 -2.28 19.84 -52.72
CA GLU A 536 -2.45 18.37 -52.65
C GLU A 536 -1.57 17.60 -53.63
N TRP A 537 -1.22 18.20 -54.76
CA TRP A 537 -0.34 17.58 -55.76
C TRP A 537 1.06 17.30 -55.19
N LEU A 538 1.64 18.17 -54.37
CA LEU A 538 2.92 17.90 -53.71
C LEU A 538 2.78 16.86 -52.58
N ARG A 539 1.66 16.91 -51.85
CA ARG A 539 1.37 16.04 -50.70
C ARG A 539 1.17 14.58 -51.10
N LEU A 540 0.58 14.34 -52.27
CA LEU A 540 0.30 13.00 -52.82
C LEU A 540 1.41 12.45 -53.72
N GLY A 541 2.59 13.11 -53.76
CA GLY A 541 3.78 12.57 -54.43
C GLY A 541 4.10 13.20 -55.80
N GLY A 542 3.55 14.37 -56.11
CA GLY A 542 3.98 15.14 -57.27
C GLY A 542 5.47 15.45 -57.23
N SER A 543 6.17 15.19 -58.34
CA SER A 543 7.63 15.22 -58.50
C SER A 543 8.27 16.61 -58.42
N ALA A 544 7.98 17.38 -57.38
CA ALA A 544 8.58 18.69 -57.12
C ALA A 544 9.59 18.65 -55.96
N LYS A 545 10.24 17.50 -55.74
CA LYS A 545 11.52 17.43 -54.99
C LYS A 545 12.66 17.54 -56.00
N LYS A 546 13.14 18.77 -56.24
CA LYS A 546 14.49 19.01 -56.74
C LYS A 546 15.35 19.50 -55.58
#